data_AF-A0A1Q3HJW2-F1
#
_entry.id   AF-A0A1Q3HJW2-F1
#
_cell.length_a   1.000
_cell.length_b   1.000
_cell.length_c   1.000
_cell.angle_alpha   90.00
_cell.angle_beta   90.00
_cell.angle_gamma   90.00
#
_symmetry.space_group_name_H-M   'P 1'
#
loop_
_entity.id
_entity.type
_entity.pdbx_description
1 polymer ?
#
loop_
_entity_poly.entity_id
_entity_poly.type
_entity_poly.pdbx_seq_one_letter_code
_entity_poly.pdbx_strand_id
1 'polypeptide(L)'
;MSETWLQEAVDACRLPSSPSLIELSERISMVLPISLLAMPGLTCAMARDWLDSMQRAHGGLPRENRRLHGCMVAYAGLGALFYDEQDTELQQRFTLVHEVAHFVLDHHLPRARAFRNLGEEIRPALDGTSTRAPHESLFLTLQRIPFGVQVRFIERNASGDPCTGKAMEAELRADRLTYELLAPAQEALPLVRDLGRQEAERELASRFGLPMREARTYVRLLLAREPSRRPFFLKLTPTEER
;
A
#
# COMPACT_ATOMS: atom_id res chain seq x y z
N MET A 1 1.44 6.29 -21.21
CA MET A 1 0.14 5.66 -20.87
C MET A 1 -0.18 6.09 -19.46
N SER A 2 -1.33 6.72 -19.21
CA SER A 2 -1.75 7.00 -17.82
C SER A 2 -1.86 5.66 -17.10
N GLU A 3 -1.31 5.57 -15.88
CA GLU A 3 -1.42 4.37 -15.06
C GLU A 3 -2.87 4.28 -14.55
N THR A 4 -3.78 3.79 -15.39
CA THR A 4 -5.23 3.72 -15.11
C THR A 4 -5.54 3.03 -13.78
N TRP A 5 -4.75 2.02 -13.40
CA TRP A 5 -4.87 1.35 -12.11
C TRP A 5 -4.56 2.27 -10.92
N LEU A 6 -3.60 3.20 -11.08
CA LEU A 6 -3.18 4.12 -10.03
C LEU A 6 -4.27 5.17 -9.81
N GLN A 7 -4.85 5.69 -10.90
CA GLN A 7 -5.97 6.62 -10.81
C GLN A 7 -7.19 5.96 -10.15
N GLU A 8 -7.57 4.74 -10.56
CA GLU A 8 -8.67 3.98 -9.92
C GLU A 8 -8.40 3.80 -8.41
N ALA A 9 -7.15 3.57 -8.01
CA ALA A 9 -6.79 3.38 -6.62
C ALA A 9 -6.81 4.70 -5.82
N VAL A 10 -6.30 5.80 -6.38
CA VAL A 10 -6.42 7.15 -5.77
C VAL A 10 -7.89 7.51 -5.54
N ASP A 11 -8.73 7.30 -6.55
CA ASP A 11 -10.17 7.57 -6.46
C ASP A 11 -10.85 6.69 -5.41
N ALA A 12 -10.43 5.43 -5.30
CA ALA A 12 -10.94 4.48 -4.30
C ALA A 12 -10.49 4.82 -2.87
N CYS A 13 -9.33 5.44 -2.67
CA CYS A 13 -8.89 5.92 -1.36
C CYS A 13 -9.79 7.04 -0.82
N ARG A 14 -10.35 7.89 -1.71
CA ARG A 14 -11.18 9.06 -1.34
C ARG A 14 -10.51 10.01 -0.32
N LEU A 15 -9.17 10.02 -0.30
CA LEU A 15 -8.38 10.91 0.51
C LEU A 15 -8.04 12.18 -0.29
N PRO A 16 -7.91 13.34 0.36
CA PRO A 16 -7.41 14.53 -0.32
C PRO A 16 -5.93 14.35 -0.66
N SER A 17 -5.43 15.16 -1.60
CA SER A 17 -4.00 15.18 -1.95
C SER A 17 -3.17 15.81 -0.83
N SER A 18 -2.04 15.20 -0.49
CA SER A 18 -1.11 15.62 0.56
C SER A 18 -1.80 15.91 1.92
N PRO A 19 -2.58 14.96 2.48
CA PRO A 19 -3.34 15.18 3.71
C PRO A 19 -2.42 15.39 4.92
N SER A 20 -2.89 16.15 5.92
CA SER A 20 -2.30 16.17 7.27
C SER A 20 -2.63 14.88 8.06
N LEU A 21 -1.92 14.63 9.16
CA LEU A 21 -2.19 13.46 10.01
C LEU A 21 -3.61 13.50 10.61
N ILE A 22 -4.09 14.69 11.00
CA ILE A 22 -5.43 14.89 11.55
C ILE A 22 -6.47 14.55 10.47
N GLU A 23 -6.32 15.10 9.26
CA GLU A 23 -7.24 14.83 8.16
C GLU A 23 -7.25 13.34 7.78
N LEU A 24 -6.10 12.66 7.78
CA LEU A 24 -6.06 11.21 7.57
C LEU A 24 -6.89 10.45 8.60
N SER A 25 -6.69 10.76 9.89
CA SER A 25 -7.35 10.04 10.97
C SER A 25 -8.88 10.17 10.90
N GLU A 26 -9.36 11.37 10.59
CA GLU A 26 -10.78 11.66 10.39
C GLU A 26 -11.32 11.01 9.11
N ARG A 27 -10.65 11.24 7.98
CA ARG A 27 -11.15 10.82 6.65
C ARG A 27 -11.16 9.31 6.50
N ILE A 28 -10.11 8.61 6.92
CA ILE A 28 -10.03 7.15 6.78
C ILE A 28 -11.25 6.49 7.43
N SER A 29 -11.56 6.88 8.67
CA SER A 29 -12.67 6.33 9.44
C SER A 29 -14.05 6.69 8.85
N MET A 30 -14.15 7.82 8.13
CA MET A 30 -15.40 8.27 7.51
C MET A 30 -15.66 7.65 6.13
N VAL A 31 -14.63 7.46 5.31
CA VAL A 31 -14.79 7.14 3.89
C VAL A 31 -14.44 5.70 3.55
N LEU A 32 -13.67 5.03 4.40
CA LEU A 32 -13.26 3.64 4.25
C LEU A 32 -13.77 2.83 5.44
N PRO A 33 -14.11 1.54 5.24
CA PRO A 33 -14.50 0.65 6.32
C PRO A 33 -13.25 0.15 7.09
N ILE A 34 -12.43 1.08 7.58
CA ILE A 34 -11.19 0.84 8.30
C ILE A 34 -11.32 1.40 9.72
N SER A 35 -10.97 0.61 10.72
CA SER A 35 -10.74 1.07 12.09
C SER A 35 -9.26 1.39 12.30
N LEU A 36 -8.97 2.59 12.79
CA LEU A 36 -7.62 3.01 13.16
C LEU A 36 -7.31 2.62 14.61
N LEU A 37 -6.15 2.00 14.83
CA LEU A 37 -5.70 1.49 16.12
C LEU A 37 -4.30 2.02 16.42
N ALA A 38 -4.25 3.16 17.12
CA ALA A 38 -3.00 3.72 17.62
C ALA A 38 -2.44 2.81 18.72
N MET A 39 -1.21 2.32 18.55
CA MET A 39 -0.58 1.41 19.51
C MET A 39 0.81 1.92 19.89
N PRO A 40 1.04 2.35 21.13
CA PRO A 40 2.36 2.83 21.54
C PRO A 40 3.38 1.70 21.54
N GLY A 41 4.44 1.83 20.74
CA GLY A 41 5.49 0.82 20.64
C GLY A 41 5.04 -0.44 19.91
N LEU A 42 4.19 -0.31 18.88
CA LEU A 42 3.62 -1.39 18.09
C LEU A 42 4.63 -2.51 17.78
N THR A 43 4.22 -3.75 18.03
CA THR A 43 5.00 -4.96 17.74
C THR A 43 4.18 -6.03 17.03
N CYS A 44 4.87 -6.99 16.40
CA CYS A 44 4.22 -8.17 15.82
C CYS A 44 3.42 -8.98 16.87
N ALA A 45 3.89 -9.03 18.13
CA ALA A 45 3.15 -9.71 19.20
C ALA A 45 1.81 -9.02 19.48
N MET A 46 1.80 -7.69 19.58
CA MET A 46 0.55 -6.94 19.82
C MET A 46 -0.47 -7.15 18.70
N ALA A 47 -0.03 -7.20 17.44
CA ALA A 47 -0.91 -7.49 16.31
C ALA A 47 -1.46 -8.94 16.36
N ARG A 48 -0.65 -9.91 16.80
CA ARG A 48 -1.11 -11.30 17.02
C ARG A 48 -2.12 -11.39 18.15
N ASP A 49 -1.83 -10.78 19.30
CA ASP A 49 -2.71 -10.80 20.47
C ASP A 49 -4.08 -10.22 20.12
N TRP A 50 -4.10 -9.16 19.31
CA TRP A 50 -5.35 -8.61 18.79
C TRP A 50 -6.11 -9.60 17.88
N LEU A 51 -5.43 -10.26 16.93
CA LEU A 51 -6.06 -11.28 16.07
C LEU A 51 -6.58 -12.48 16.88
N ASP A 52 -5.84 -12.91 17.90
CA ASP A 52 -6.23 -13.99 18.80
C ASP A 52 -7.48 -13.60 19.61
N SER A 53 -7.52 -12.36 20.11
CA SER A 53 -8.71 -11.81 20.78
C SER A 53 -9.96 -11.80 19.88
N MET A 54 -9.75 -11.68 18.57
CA MET A 54 -10.80 -11.70 17.55
C MET A 54 -11.09 -13.13 17.03
N GLN A 55 -10.44 -14.15 17.59
CA GLN A 55 -10.51 -15.55 17.16
C GLN A 55 -10.18 -15.74 15.67
N ARG A 56 -9.18 -15.00 15.18
CA ARG A 56 -8.77 -15.00 13.77
C ARG A 56 -7.38 -15.62 13.61
N ALA A 57 -7.24 -16.47 12.59
CA ALA A 57 -5.97 -17.07 12.25
C ALA A 57 -4.97 -16.01 11.76
N HIS A 58 -3.81 -15.95 12.39
CA HIS A 58 -2.72 -15.01 12.11
C HIS A 58 -1.68 -15.51 11.08
N GLY A 59 -2.05 -16.43 10.19
CA GLY A 59 -1.16 -17.31 9.41
C GLY A 59 -0.05 -16.68 8.54
N GLY A 60 0.10 -15.35 8.55
CA GLY A 60 1.17 -14.60 7.90
C GLY A 60 2.02 -13.70 8.81
N LEU A 61 1.75 -13.62 10.12
CA LEU A 61 2.56 -12.78 11.02
C LEU A 61 3.92 -13.43 11.33
N PRO A 62 5.03 -12.66 11.30
CA PRO A 62 6.34 -13.16 11.70
C PRO A 62 6.29 -13.74 13.11
N ARG A 63 6.80 -14.96 13.31
CA ARG A 63 6.82 -15.58 14.64
C ARG A 63 7.68 -14.80 15.64
N GLU A 64 8.73 -14.16 15.14
CA GLU A 64 9.58 -13.29 15.94
C GLU A 64 8.83 -12.02 16.35
N ASN A 65 9.05 -11.60 17.60
CA ASN A 65 8.52 -10.34 18.07
C ASN A 65 9.44 -9.19 17.63
N ARG A 66 8.94 -8.31 16.77
CA ARG A 66 9.68 -7.17 16.22
C ARG A 66 8.82 -5.92 16.27
N ARG A 67 9.45 -4.74 16.29
CA ARG A 67 8.76 -3.45 16.22
C ARG A 67 8.29 -3.16 14.79
N LEU A 68 7.10 -2.59 14.67
CA LEU A 68 6.50 -2.19 13.41
C LEU A 68 6.24 -0.68 13.41
N HIS A 69 6.21 -0.09 12.23
CA HIS A 69 5.63 1.24 12.02
C HIS A 69 4.11 1.12 11.86
N GLY A 70 3.65 0.13 11.09
CA GLY A 70 2.25 -0.13 10.84
C GLY A 70 1.96 -1.60 10.53
N CYS A 71 0.67 -1.94 10.61
CA CYS A 71 0.14 -3.23 10.23
C CYS A 71 -1.28 -3.06 9.71
N MET A 72 -1.62 -3.72 8.61
CA MET A 72 -2.97 -3.73 8.05
C MET A 72 -3.56 -5.13 8.12
N VAL A 73 -4.73 -5.25 8.74
CA VAL A 73 -5.53 -6.48 8.76
C VAL A 73 -6.82 -6.27 7.98
N ALA A 74 -7.08 -7.08 6.95
CA ALA A 74 -8.33 -7.02 6.20
C ALA A 74 -9.12 -8.33 6.26
N TYR A 75 -10.43 -8.24 6.49
CA TYR A 75 -11.33 -9.40 6.53
C TYR A 75 -12.78 -8.98 6.22
N ALA A 76 -13.48 -9.75 5.39
CA ALA A 76 -14.91 -9.57 5.07
C ALA A 76 -15.31 -8.13 4.66
N GLY A 77 -14.46 -7.46 3.88
CA GLY A 77 -14.67 -6.07 3.45
C GLY A 77 -14.30 -5.00 4.49
N LEU A 78 -13.92 -5.39 5.70
CA LEU A 78 -13.49 -4.51 6.79
C LEU A 78 -11.96 -4.49 6.91
N GLY A 79 -11.43 -3.40 7.46
CA GLY A 79 -10.02 -3.22 7.77
C GLY A 79 -9.78 -2.81 9.23
N ALA A 80 -8.69 -3.30 9.82
CA ALA A 80 -8.09 -2.77 11.03
C ALA A 80 -6.64 -2.35 10.72
N LEU A 81 -6.35 -1.07 10.92
CA LEU A 81 -5.06 -0.46 10.61
C LEU A 81 -4.40 -0.04 11.92
N PHE A 82 -3.28 -0.68 12.23
CA PHE A 82 -2.45 -0.40 13.38
C PHE A 82 -1.30 0.49 12.99
N TYR A 83 -0.97 1.46 13.83
CA TYR A 83 0.21 2.29 13.64
C TYR A 83 0.86 2.61 14.99
N ASP A 84 2.18 2.82 14.97
CA ASP A 84 2.89 3.18 16.19
C ASP A 84 2.68 4.66 16.53
N GLU A 85 2.01 4.92 17.65
CA GLU A 85 1.78 6.28 18.17
C GLU A 85 3.08 7.02 18.54
N GLN A 86 4.16 6.28 18.78
CA GLN A 86 5.48 6.84 19.12
C GLN A 86 6.30 7.24 17.90
N ASP A 87 5.83 6.94 16.68
CA ASP A 87 6.48 7.43 15.47
C ASP A 87 6.35 8.96 15.36
N THR A 88 7.31 9.60 14.69
CA THR A 88 7.17 11.02 14.32
C THR A 88 5.95 11.23 13.43
N GLU A 89 5.33 12.41 13.45
CA GLU A 89 4.16 12.73 12.61
C GLU A 89 4.39 12.41 11.13
N LEU A 90 5.57 12.73 10.58
CA LEU A 90 5.92 12.41 9.18
C LEU A 90 5.87 10.91 8.90
N GLN A 91 6.36 10.11 9.85
CA GLN A 91 6.35 8.65 9.74
C GLN A 91 4.95 8.09 9.92
N GLN A 92 4.17 8.55 10.89
CA GLN A 92 2.78 8.13 11.07
C GLN A 92 1.95 8.42 9.81
N ARG A 93 2.13 9.62 9.24
CA ARG A 93 1.44 10.04 8.02
C ARG A 93 1.75 9.13 6.84
N PHE A 94 3.03 8.79 6.65
CA PHE A 94 3.44 7.84 5.61
C PHE A 94 2.83 6.45 5.86
N THR A 95 2.97 5.93 7.09
CA THR A 95 2.44 4.63 7.49
C THR A 95 0.94 4.52 7.24
N LEU A 96 0.14 5.49 7.69
CA LEU A 96 -1.32 5.45 7.52
C LEU A 96 -1.72 5.37 6.05
N VAL A 97 -1.11 6.20 5.19
CA VAL A 97 -1.42 6.17 3.75
C VAL A 97 -0.96 4.87 3.11
N HIS A 98 0.19 4.34 3.52
CA HIS A 98 0.71 3.06 3.03
C HIS A 98 -0.17 1.88 3.37
N GLU A 99 -0.64 1.81 4.61
CA GLU A 99 -1.53 0.73 5.03
C GLU A 99 -2.93 0.88 4.41
N VAL A 100 -3.41 2.11 4.18
CA VAL A 100 -4.60 2.36 3.34
C VAL A 100 -4.38 1.88 1.91
N ALA A 101 -3.20 2.10 1.34
CA ALA A 101 -2.88 1.64 0.00
C ALA A 101 -2.94 0.11 -0.09
N HIS A 102 -2.42 -0.61 0.91
CA HIS A 102 -2.61 -2.06 1.02
C HIS A 102 -4.08 -2.45 1.09
N PHE A 103 -4.86 -1.82 1.97
CA PHE A 103 -6.29 -2.12 2.07
C PHE A 103 -7.01 -1.91 0.73
N VAL A 104 -6.76 -0.80 0.05
CA VAL A 104 -7.46 -0.47 -1.20
C VAL A 104 -7.06 -1.40 -2.33
N LEU A 105 -5.76 -1.62 -2.52
CA LEU A 105 -5.22 -2.40 -3.64
C LEU A 105 -5.42 -3.89 -3.45
N ASP A 106 -5.20 -4.39 -2.23
CA ASP A 106 -5.21 -5.82 -1.96
C ASP A 106 -6.60 -6.31 -1.57
N HIS A 107 -7.48 -5.48 -0.98
CA HIS A 107 -8.77 -5.94 -0.47
C HIS A 107 -9.98 -5.25 -1.09
N HIS A 108 -10.04 -3.92 -1.02
CA HIS A 108 -11.23 -3.15 -1.40
C HIS A 108 -11.56 -3.26 -2.90
N LEU A 109 -10.59 -2.94 -3.76
CA LEU A 109 -10.78 -2.98 -5.22
C LEU A 109 -11.00 -4.39 -5.75
N PRO A 110 -10.23 -5.43 -5.36
CA PRO A 110 -10.50 -6.80 -5.77
C PRO A 110 -11.91 -7.26 -5.38
N ARG A 111 -12.36 -6.95 -4.16
CA ARG A 111 -13.71 -7.28 -3.70
C ARG A 111 -14.80 -6.54 -4.49
N ALA A 112 -14.62 -5.25 -4.76
CA ALA A 112 -15.54 -4.47 -5.58
C ALA A 112 -15.64 -5.03 -7.01
N ARG A 113 -14.52 -5.45 -7.61
CA ARG A 113 -14.49 -6.11 -8.92
C ARG A 113 -15.20 -7.47 -8.89
N ALA A 114 -15.03 -8.25 -7.83
CA ALA A 114 -15.72 -9.52 -7.63
C ALA A 114 -17.25 -9.33 -7.66
N PHE A 115 -17.77 -8.38 -6.89
CA PHE A 115 -19.20 -8.09 -6.87
C PHE A 115 -19.73 -7.59 -8.22
N ARG A 116 -18.98 -6.73 -8.92
CA ARG A 116 -19.39 -6.26 -10.25
C ARG A 116 -19.45 -7.39 -11.29
N ASN A 117 -18.55 -8.36 -11.21
CA ASN A 117 -18.43 -9.42 -12.20
C ASN A 117 -19.30 -10.65 -11.91
N LEU A 118 -19.57 -10.93 -10.64
CA LEU A 118 -20.18 -12.20 -10.19
C LEU A 118 -21.47 -12.00 -9.39
N GLY A 119 -21.86 -10.75 -9.11
CA GLY A 119 -23.01 -10.43 -8.29
C GLY A 119 -22.76 -10.60 -6.80
N GLU A 120 -23.80 -10.32 -5.99
CA GLU A 120 -23.69 -10.36 -4.52
C GLU A 120 -23.65 -11.78 -3.94
N GLU A 121 -24.06 -12.79 -4.70
CA GLU A 121 -24.16 -14.18 -4.25
C GLU A 121 -22.81 -14.76 -3.83
N ILE A 122 -21.69 -14.21 -4.34
CA ILE A 122 -20.35 -14.65 -3.94
C ILE A 122 -19.92 -14.12 -2.56
N ARG A 123 -20.70 -13.25 -1.91
CA ARG A 123 -20.37 -12.67 -0.60
C ARG A 123 -19.96 -13.72 0.45
N PRO A 124 -20.70 -14.83 0.65
CA PRO A 124 -20.30 -15.86 1.62
C PRO A 124 -18.96 -16.52 1.29
N ALA A 125 -18.63 -16.65 0.01
CA ALA A 125 -17.35 -17.22 -0.44
C ALA A 125 -16.17 -16.25 -0.25
N LEU A 126 -16.40 -14.95 -0.37
CA LEU A 126 -15.42 -13.90 -0.09
C LEU A 126 -15.20 -13.70 1.43
N ASP A 127 -16.26 -13.84 2.21
CA ASP A 127 -16.23 -13.65 3.67
C ASP A 127 -15.76 -14.91 4.42
N GLY A 128 -15.60 -16.02 3.69
CA GLY A 128 -15.13 -17.29 4.26
C GLY A 128 -16.17 -17.99 5.13
N THR A 129 -17.46 -17.71 4.93
CA THR A 129 -18.59 -18.30 5.66
C THR A 129 -19.22 -19.49 4.92
N SER A 130 -18.83 -19.76 3.67
CA SER A 130 -19.31 -20.89 2.87
C SER A 130 -18.48 -22.17 3.06
N THR A 131 -19.14 -23.32 3.21
CA THR A 131 -18.58 -24.67 2.98
C THR A 131 -18.45 -24.90 1.47
N ARG A 132 -17.36 -24.43 0.87
CA ARG A 132 -17.22 -24.17 -0.59
C ARG A 132 -17.55 -25.33 -1.55
N ALA A 133 -18.15 -24.97 -2.69
CA ALA A 133 -18.07 -25.75 -3.94
C ALA A 133 -16.74 -25.47 -4.68
N PRO A 134 -16.07 -26.46 -5.29
CA PRO A 134 -14.70 -26.33 -5.83
C PRO A 134 -14.48 -25.26 -6.91
N HIS A 135 -15.50 -24.94 -7.69
CA HIS A 135 -15.40 -24.04 -8.85
C HIS A 135 -15.30 -22.55 -8.44
N GLU A 136 -15.92 -22.14 -7.33
CA GLU A 136 -15.86 -20.77 -6.82
C GLU A 136 -14.48 -20.45 -6.23
N SER A 137 -13.84 -21.43 -5.58
CA SER A 137 -12.47 -21.29 -5.04
C SER A 137 -11.43 -21.09 -6.14
N LEU A 138 -11.60 -21.77 -7.29
CA LEU A 138 -10.72 -21.64 -8.44
C LEU A 138 -10.84 -20.25 -9.06
N PHE A 139 -12.06 -19.71 -9.19
CA PHE A 139 -12.29 -18.38 -9.76
C PHE A 139 -11.72 -17.24 -8.90
N LEU A 140 -11.91 -17.30 -7.57
CA LEU A 140 -11.33 -16.32 -6.64
C LEU A 140 -9.80 -16.32 -6.69
N THR A 141 -9.21 -17.52 -6.81
CA THR A 141 -7.76 -17.69 -6.97
C THR A 141 -7.27 -17.13 -8.30
N LEU A 142 -7.98 -17.41 -9.41
CA LEU A 142 -7.64 -16.92 -10.75
C LEU A 142 -7.79 -15.41 -10.89
N GLN A 143 -8.78 -14.81 -10.22
CA GLN A 143 -8.99 -13.35 -10.19
C GLN A 143 -8.15 -12.63 -9.13
N ARG A 144 -7.31 -13.35 -8.37
CA ARG A 144 -6.49 -12.81 -7.27
C ARG A 144 -7.32 -12.04 -6.24
N ILE A 145 -8.57 -12.45 -6.03
CA ILE A 145 -9.42 -11.87 -5.01
C ILE A 145 -9.06 -12.57 -3.70
N PRO A 146 -8.56 -11.84 -2.70
CA PRO A 146 -8.18 -12.46 -1.45
C PRO A 146 -9.38 -13.02 -0.73
N PHE A 147 -9.16 -14.15 -0.08
CA PHE A 147 -10.13 -14.80 0.79
C PHE A 147 -9.46 -15.07 2.13
N GLY A 148 -10.17 -14.84 3.23
CA GLY A 148 -9.62 -14.95 4.59
C GLY A 148 -8.97 -13.67 5.10
N VAL A 149 -8.20 -13.79 6.19
CA VAL A 149 -7.53 -12.66 6.85
C VAL A 149 -6.25 -12.33 6.11
N GLN A 150 -6.11 -11.09 5.67
CA GLN A 150 -4.87 -10.57 5.10
C GLN A 150 -4.14 -9.75 6.15
N VAL A 151 -2.84 -9.98 6.32
CA VAL A 151 -1.99 -9.18 7.21
C VAL A 151 -0.80 -8.64 6.43
N ARG A 152 -0.60 -7.31 6.46
CA ARG A 152 0.54 -6.58 5.89
C ARG A 152 1.23 -5.78 6.99
N PHE A 153 2.52 -5.48 6.85
CA PHE A 153 3.28 -4.76 7.87
C PHE A 153 4.46 -3.98 7.30
N ILE A 154 4.74 -2.83 7.92
CA ILE A 154 5.94 -2.03 7.67
C ILE A 154 6.91 -2.22 8.84
N GLU A 155 8.07 -2.84 8.59
CA GLU A 155 9.09 -3.08 9.62
C GLU A 155 9.90 -1.81 9.95
N ARG A 156 10.25 -1.66 11.25
CA ARG A 156 11.34 -0.79 11.71
C ARG A 156 12.66 -1.53 11.50
N ASN A 157 13.43 -1.12 10.50
CA ASN A 157 14.51 -1.90 9.90
C ASN A 157 15.71 -2.26 10.80
N ALA A 158 16.28 -3.45 10.54
CA ALA A 158 17.72 -3.74 10.50
C ALA A 158 18.09 -4.88 9.52
N SER A 159 17.19 -5.82 9.19
CA SER A 159 17.53 -6.95 8.31
C SER A 159 16.73 -7.06 7.01
N GLY A 160 15.53 -6.46 6.90
CA GLY A 160 14.80 -6.31 5.63
C GLY A 160 14.86 -7.53 4.71
N ASP A 161 14.54 -8.72 5.25
CA ASP A 161 14.69 -9.98 4.51
C ASP A 161 13.91 -9.94 3.19
N PRO A 162 14.46 -10.51 2.10
CA PRO A 162 13.82 -10.44 0.80
C PRO A 162 12.48 -11.15 0.82
N CYS A 163 11.42 -10.36 0.70
CA CYS A 163 10.09 -10.86 0.40
C CYS A 163 10.07 -11.55 -0.97
N THR A 164 9.38 -12.68 -1.06
CA THR A 164 9.12 -13.38 -2.33
C THR A 164 8.61 -12.41 -3.41
N GLY A 165 8.89 -12.66 -4.69
CA GLY A 165 8.65 -11.68 -5.76
C GLY A 165 7.24 -11.07 -5.82
N LYS A 166 6.20 -11.82 -5.42
CA LYS A 166 4.82 -11.31 -5.34
C LYS A 166 4.57 -10.34 -4.18
N ALA A 167 5.21 -10.57 -3.03
CA ALA A 167 5.14 -9.65 -1.91
C ALA A 167 5.87 -8.35 -2.26
N MET A 168 7.00 -8.43 -2.97
CA MET A 168 7.71 -7.24 -3.43
C MET A 168 6.91 -6.39 -4.45
N GLU A 169 6.16 -7.01 -5.37
CA GLU A 169 5.27 -6.25 -6.29
C GLU A 169 4.14 -5.53 -5.53
N ALA A 170 3.56 -6.17 -4.52
CA ALA A 170 2.50 -5.58 -3.70
C ALA A 170 3.01 -4.36 -2.92
N GLU A 171 4.17 -4.46 -2.27
CA GLU A 171 4.81 -3.33 -1.58
C GLU A 171 5.11 -2.18 -2.53
N LEU A 172 5.69 -2.45 -3.71
CA LEU A 172 6.00 -1.40 -4.68
C LEU A 172 4.75 -0.67 -5.19
N ARG A 173 3.62 -1.39 -5.32
CA ARG A 173 2.34 -0.77 -5.70
C ARG A 173 1.74 0.04 -4.56
N ALA A 174 1.85 -0.43 -3.32
CA ALA A 174 1.45 0.31 -2.13
C ALA A 174 2.28 1.60 -2.01
N ASP A 175 3.61 1.50 -2.03
CA ASP A 175 4.54 2.64 -2.06
C ASP A 175 4.17 3.63 -3.15
N ARG A 176 3.88 3.15 -4.36
CA ARG A 176 3.54 4.01 -5.49
C ARG A 176 2.25 4.80 -5.24
N LEU A 177 1.22 4.14 -4.71
CA LEU A 177 -0.04 4.81 -4.35
C LEU A 177 0.18 5.79 -3.19
N THR A 178 0.97 5.42 -2.20
CA THR A 178 1.37 6.29 -1.08
C THR A 178 2.03 7.57 -1.57
N TYR A 179 3.01 7.45 -2.47
CA TYR A 179 3.66 8.60 -3.07
C TYR A 179 2.71 9.45 -3.89
N GLU A 180 1.81 8.86 -4.67
CA GLU A 180 0.84 9.63 -5.46
C GLU A 180 -0.13 10.42 -4.55
N LEU A 181 -0.53 9.86 -3.41
CA LEU A 181 -1.41 10.52 -2.45
C LEU A 181 -0.70 11.61 -1.65
N LEU A 182 0.55 11.38 -1.22
CA LEU A 182 1.30 12.33 -0.38
C LEU A 182 2.05 13.40 -1.19
N ALA A 183 2.59 13.02 -2.33
CA ALA A 183 3.47 13.83 -3.17
C ALA A 183 3.19 13.53 -4.65
N PRO A 184 2.03 13.99 -5.19
CA PRO A 184 1.59 13.66 -6.54
C PRO A 184 2.70 13.84 -7.57
N ALA A 185 2.85 12.87 -8.48
CA ALA A 185 3.99 12.87 -9.40
C ALA A 185 4.00 14.09 -10.32
N GLN A 186 2.80 14.62 -10.63
CA GLN A 186 2.62 15.85 -11.40
C GLN A 186 3.30 17.07 -10.75
N GLU A 187 3.36 17.11 -9.41
CA GLU A 187 3.98 18.20 -8.64
C GLU A 187 5.42 17.89 -8.23
N ALA A 188 5.71 16.62 -7.92
CA ALA A 188 7.04 16.20 -7.48
C ALA A 188 8.05 16.13 -8.63
N LEU A 189 7.64 15.69 -9.82
CA LEU A 189 8.55 15.46 -10.94
C LEU A 189 9.28 16.73 -11.42
N PRO A 190 8.63 17.90 -11.58
CA PRO A 190 9.32 19.15 -11.93
C PRO A 190 10.44 19.50 -10.94
N LEU A 191 10.20 19.37 -9.64
CA LEU A 191 11.20 19.66 -8.59
C LEU A 191 12.43 18.75 -8.72
N VAL A 192 12.21 17.47 -9.02
CA VAL A 192 13.28 16.49 -9.18
C VAL A 192 14.09 16.71 -10.47
N ARG A 193 13.49 17.30 -11.50
CA ARG A 193 14.19 17.59 -12.77
C ARG A 193 15.16 18.75 -12.63
N ASP A 194 14.75 19.78 -11.91
CA ASP A 194 15.47 21.06 -11.85
C ASP A 194 16.56 21.07 -10.76
N LEU A 195 16.45 20.20 -9.75
CA LEU A 195 17.36 20.14 -8.61
C LEU A 195 18.39 19.00 -8.72
N GLY A 196 19.52 19.17 -8.01
CA GLY A 196 20.43 18.06 -7.75
C GLY A 196 19.74 16.98 -6.91
N ARG A 197 20.16 15.70 -7.04
CA ARG A 197 19.51 14.57 -6.35
C ARG A 197 19.31 14.80 -4.84
N GLN A 198 20.34 15.26 -4.13
CA GLN A 198 20.25 15.48 -2.68
C GLN A 198 19.39 16.69 -2.29
N GLU A 199 19.24 17.66 -3.19
CA GLU A 199 18.38 18.82 -3.00
C GLU A 199 16.93 18.41 -3.25
N ALA A 200 16.67 17.66 -4.31
CA ALA A 200 15.36 17.07 -4.60
C ALA A 200 14.88 16.17 -3.44
N GLU A 201 15.76 15.34 -2.87
CA GLU A 201 15.42 14.50 -1.69
C GLU A 201 14.99 15.36 -0.49
N ARG A 202 15.69 16.46 -0.23
CA ARG A 202 15.35 17.40 0.85
C ARG A 202 14.07 18.16 0.57
N GLU A 203 13.88 18.60 -0.68
CA GLU A 203 12.69 19.34 -1.12
C GLU A 203 11.43 18.48 -1.04
N LEU A 204 11.49 17.21 -1.46
CA LEU A 204 10.34 16.32 -1.33
C LEU A 204 10.03 16.03 0.15
N ALA A 205 11.05 15.88 0.99
CA ALA A 205 10.86 15.67 2.42
C ALA A 205 10.25 16.89 3.12
N SER A 206 10.71 18.11 2.80
CA SER A 206 10.22 19.35 3.41
C SER A 206 8.83 19.73 2.91
N ARG A 207 8.63 19.72 1.58
CA ARG A 207 7.40 20.20 0.94
C ARG A 207 6.24 19.24 1.10
N PHE A 208 6.49 17.94 0.93
CA PHE A 208 5.47 16.91 1.00
C PHE A 208 5.59 16.04 2.24
N GLY A 209 6.29 16.52 3.28
CA GLY A 209 6.39 15.86 4.59
C GLY A 209 6.66 14.36 4.51
N LEU A 210 7.56 13.94 3.63
CA LEU A 210 7.96 12.55 3.48
C LEU A 210 9.10 12.23 4.46
N PRO A 211 9.12 11.04 5.09
CA PRO A 211 10.32 10.57 5.76
C PRO A 211 11.51 10.57 4.78
N MET A 212 12.70 10.97 5.24
CA MET A 212 13.89 11.14 4.37
C MET A 212 14.26 9.88 3.59
N ARG A 213 14.08 8.70 4.20
CA ARG A 213 14.27 7.40 3.53
C ARG A 213 13.34 7.27 2.33
N GLU A 214 12.09 7.66 2.49
CA GLU A 214 11.05 7.55 1.48
C GLU A 214 11.19 8.61 0.39
N ALA A 215 11.59 9.82 0.74
CA ALA A 215 11.97 10.83 -0.24
C ALA A 215 13.11 10.33 -1.16
N ARG A 216 14.14 9.67 -0.60
CA ARG A 216 15.25 9.05 -1.37
C ARG A 216 14.80 7.94 -2.31
N THR A 217 13.83 7.13 -1.88
CA THR A 217 13.25 6.07 -2.71
C THR A 217 12.42 6.70 -3.83
N TYR A 218 11.60 7.69 -3.51
CA TYR A 218 10.71 8.33 -4.46
C TYR A 218 11.45 9.10 -5.55
N VAL A 219 12.51 9.85 -5.20
CA VAL A 219 13.38 10.52 -6.19
C VAL A 219 13.96 9.50 -7.19
N ARG A 220 14.41 8.33 -6.72
CA ARG A 220 14.92 7.27 -7.60
C ARG A 220 13.85 6.75 -8.55
N LEU A 221 12.63 6.55 -8.04
CA LEU A 221 11.48 6.11 -8.86
C LEU A 221 11.10 7.15 -9.92
N LEU A 222 11.05 8.43 -9.57
CA LEU A 222 10.73 9.51 -10.50
C LEU A 222 11.81 9.64 -11.58
N LEU A 223 13.10 9.59 -11.22
CA LEU A 223 14.20 9.65 -12.17
C LEU A 223 14.28 8.42 -13.09
N ALA A 224 13.90 7.23 -12.61
CA ALA A 224 13.85 6.04 -13.46
C ALA A 224 12.75 6.11 -14.53
N ARG A 225 11.70 6.90 -14.29
CA ARG A 225 10.59 7.12 -15.23
C ARG A 225 10.89 8.16 -16.30
N GLU A 226 11.89 9.01 -16.09
CA GLU A 226 12.38 10.00 -17.07
C GLU A 226 12.98 9.31 -18.31
N PRO A 227 12.38 9.46 -19.51
CA PRO A 227 12.95 8.93 -20.75
C PRO A 227 14.33 9.54 -21.05
N SER A 228 14.54 10.80 -20.67
CA SER A 228 15.71 11.64 -20.92
C SER A 228 16.99 11.16 -20.21
N ARG A 229 16.85 10.35 -19.15
CA ARG A 229 17.95 9.81 -18.34
C ARG A 229 18.09 8.29 -18.45
N ARG A 230 17.38 7.66 -19.38
CA ARG A 230 17.62 6.25 -19.73
C ARG A 230 19.02 6.14 -20.35
N PRO A 231 19.89 5.21 -19.91
CA PRO A 231 21.17 5.00 -20.56
C PRO A 231 20.95 4.71 -22.06
N PHE A 232 21.81 5.29 -22.89
CA PHE A 232 21.69 5.40 -24.36
C PHE A 232 21.50 4.07 -25.11
N PHE A 233 21.74 2.93 -24.46
CA PHE A 233 21.75 1.58 -25.06
C PHE A 233 20.38 0.99 -25.43
N LEU A 234 19.26 1.67 -25.16
CA LEU A 234 17.92 1.21 -25.57
C LEU A 234 17.34 1.97 -26.78
N LYS A 235 18.14 2.80 -27.47
CA LYS A 235 17.80 3.31 -28.80
C LYS A 235 18.15 2.28 -29.89
N LEU A 236 17.56 1.10 -29.85
CA LEU A 236 17.50 0.24 -31.03
C LEU A 236 16.26 0.65 -31.82
N THR A 237 16.45 1.54 -32.78
CA THR A 237 15.53 1.69 -33.91
C THR A 237 15.42 0.34 -34.63
N PRO A 238 14.22 -0.18 -34.91
CA PRO A 238 14.10 -1.30 -35.82
C PRO A 238 14.59 -0.83 -37.18
N THR A 239 15.62 -1.50 -37.69
CA THR A 239 16.12 -1.30 -39.04
C THR A 239 15.05 -1.81 -39.98
N GLU A 240 14.52 -0.93 -40.84
CA GLU A 240 13.66 -1.32 -41.96
C GLU A 240 14.48 -2.23 -42.89
N GLU A 241 14.10 -3.51 -42.96
CA GLU A 241 14.59 -4.42 -44.00
C GLU A 241 13.78 -4.17 -45.29
N ARG A 242 14.54 -3.99 -46.37
CA ARG A 242 14.11 -3.87 -47.77
C ARG A 242 13.66 -5.20 -48.35
#